data_AF-A0A386ZC05-F1
#
_entry.id   AF-A0A386ZC05-F1
#
_cell.length_a   1.000
_cell.length_b   1.000
_cell.length_c   1.000
_cell.angle_alpha   90.00
_cell.angle_beta   90.00
_cell.angle_gamma   90.00
#
_symmetry.space_group_name_H-M   'P 1'
#
loop_
_entity.id
_entity.type
_entity.pdbx_description
1 polymer ?
#
loop_
_entity_poly.entity_id
_entity_poly.type
_entity_poly.pdbx_seq_one_letter_code
_entity_poly.pdbx_strand_id
1 'polypeptide(L)'
;MLPTAADSVGSPSGSVGGPTSTDPVVVPIRPMRFRELLDLPFALIQARITPLAAMLGAAVAVATAVAVAGTAAAAVLTGDSDAAAFWSALVIGLLCAWALRLFVRWVSVPLGLSVVYRRPLSWRGALKTGAAHAGPLLGYQAMYTLIGVGVLLLGSPLLFTLPIAAIWLAWLRGRRATALPLIVDRSLGYGAAVRHAKVLASGTEWQLVGLWLTLRGLLVALIVPLLALSQFIAGFSGTHRSTVTVLIIGAALLLVAFGELVESSSQVVTYVDRRCRREAWDIHVPAGGAR
;
A
#
# COMPACT_ATOMS: atom_id res chain seq x y z
N MET A 1 -73.94 -2.56 -11.24
CA MET A 1 -73.21 -1.92 -12.35
C MET A 1 -72.66 -0.60 -11.82
N LEU A 2 -71.35 -0.55 -11.59
CA LEU A 2 -70.64 0.60 -11.03
C LEU A 2 -69.45 0.92 -11.95
N PRO A 3 -69.13 2.20 -12.18
CA PRO A 3 -68.17 2.63 -13.19
C PRO A 3 -66.72 2.53 -12.70
N THR A 4 -65.85 2.27 -13.66
CA THR A 4 -64.38 2.25 -13.62
C THR A 4 -63.83 3.67 -13.40
N ALA A 5 -63.02 3.86 -12.36
CA ALA A 5 -62.15 5.03 -12.20
C ALA A 5 -60.71 4.61 -12.54
N ALA A 6 -60.18 5.19 -13.61
CA ALA A 6 -58.78 5.07 -14.01
C ALA A 6 -58.00 6.23 -13.39
N ASP A 7 -57.17 5.95 -12.40
CA ASP A 7 -56.18 6.90 -11.90
C ASP A 7 -54.90 6.80 -12.74
N SER A 8 -54.70 7.81 -13.59
CA SER A 8 -53.45 8.05 -14.29
C SER A 8 -52.38 8.52 -13.30
N VAL A 9 -51.47 7.62 -12.95
CA VAL A 9 -50.25 7.95 -12.19
C VAL A 9 -49.35 8.83 -13.06
N GLY A 10 -49.32 10.13 -12.76
CA GLY A 10 -48.38 11.07 -13.34
C GLY A 10 -46.93 10.68 -13.01
N SER A 11 -46.07 10.74 -14.03
CA SER A 11 -44.65 10.45 -13.91
C SER A 11 -43.94 11.58 -13.15
N PRO A 12 -43.14 11.32 -12.11
CA PRO A 12 -42.41 12.37 -11.41
C PRO A 12 -41.18 12.79 -12.24
N SER A 13 -41.35 13.82 -13.07
CA SER A 13 -40.24 14.57 -13.67
C SER A 13 -39.66 15.56 -12.65
N GLY A 14 -39.00 15.04 -11.62
CA GLY A 14 -38.16 15.83 -10.71
C GLY A 14 -36.74 15.95 -11.23
N SER A 15 -36.50 16.83 -12.21
CA SER A 15 -35.14 17.17 -12.67
C SER A 15 -34.47 18.09 -11.65
N VAL A 16 -33.79 17.52 -10.66
CA VAL A 16 -32.78 18.24 -9.88
C VAL A 16 -31.45 18.03 -10.59
N GLY A 17 -30.99 19.06 -11.30
CA GLY A 17 -29.67 19.11 -11.92
C GLY A 17 -28.58 19.02 -10.85
N GLY A 18 -28.09 17.82 -10.59
CA GLY A 18 -26.85 17.60 -9.85
C GLY A 18 -25.65 17.83 -10.77
N PRO A 19 -24.51 18.32 -10.26
CA PRO A 19 -23.29 18.42 -11.05
C PRO A 19 -22.88 17.03 -11.53
N THR A 20 -22.99 16.80 -12.83
CA THR A 20 -22.52 15.62 -13.56
C THR A 20 -20.99 15.62 -13.60
N SER A 21 -20.37 15.23 -12.48
CA SER A 21 -19.07 14.57 -12.54
C SER A 21 -19.37 13.09 -12.70
N THR A 22 -19.31 12.60 -13.94
CA THR A 22 -19.61 11.21 -14.34
C THR A 22 -18.54 10.20 -13.89
N ASP A 23 -17.50 10.65 -13.19
CA ASP A 23 -16.53 9.74 -12.57
C ASP A 23 -17.00 9.36 -11.16
N PRO A 24 -17.23 8.07 -10.88
CA PRO A 24 -17.60 7.63 -9.55
C PRO A 24 -16.51 8.02 -8.55
N VAL A 25 -16.92 8.59 -7.42
CA VAL A 25 -16.04 8.96 -6.33
C VAL A 25 -15.36 7.70 -5.80
N VAL A 26 -14.09 7.49 -6.16
CA VAL A 26 -13.35 6.26 -5.83
C VAL A 26 -13.21 6.07 -4.33
N VAL A 27 -13.00 7.17 -3.58
CA VAL A 27 -12.90 7.15 -2.11
C VAL A 27 -13.82 8.22 -1.53
N PRO A 28 -14.89 7.85 -0.80
CA PRO A 28 -15.80 8.83 -0.22
C PRO A 28 -15.18 9.48 1.03
N ILE A 29 -15.33 10.80 1.15
CA ILE A 29 -14.94 11.55 2.36
C ILE A 29 -16.06 11.43 3.38
N ARG A 30 -16.06 10.32 4.12
CA ARG A 30 -17.00 10.01 5.22
C ARG A 30 -16.43 8.92 6.12
N PRO A 31 -16.99 8.69 7.32
CA PRO A 31 -16.68 7.52 8.12
C PRO A 31 -16.99 6.21 7.37
N MET A 32 -16.02 5.30 7.32
CA MET A 32 -16.09 4.05 6.55
C MET A 32 -16.37 2.85 7.45
N ARG A 33 -17.07 1.85 6.91
CA ARG A 33 -17.25 0.52 7.53
C ARG A 33 -16.01 -0.34 7.31
N PHE A 34 -15.83 -1.38 8.13
CA PHE A 34 -14.68 -2.29 8.02
C PHE A 34 -14.56 -2.93 6.62
N ARG A 35 -15.68 -3.34 6.01
CA ARG A 35 -15.70 -3.86 4.64
C ARG A 35 -15.18 -2.84 3.62
N GLU A 36 -15.57 -1.57 3.75
CA GLU A 36 -15.09 -0.50 2.87
C GLU A 36 -13.59 -0.26 3.05
N LEU A 37 -13.06 -0.37 4.27
CA LEU A 37 -11.63 -0.29 4.54
C LEU A 37 -10.84 -1.44 3.87
N LEU A 38 -11.46 -2.59 3.64
CA LEU A 38 -10.86 -3.72 2.93
C LEU A 38 -10.94 -3.57 1.40
N ASP A 39 -12.06 -3.07 0.88
CA ASP A 39 -12.32 -3.00 -0.57
C ASP A 39 -11.71 -1.75 -1.23
N LEU A 40 -11.79 -0.58 -0.58
CA LEU A 40 -11.34 0.70 -1.14
C LEU A 40 -9.84 0.79 -1.49
N PRO A 41 -8.90 0.14 -0.77
CA PRO A 41 -7.50 0.12 -1.19
C PRO A 41 -7.33 -0.43 -2.61
N PHE A 42 -8.10 -1.45 -3.00
CA PHE A 42 -8.06 -2.02 -4.35
C PHE A 42 -8.74 -1.10 -5.37
N ALA A 43 -9.85 -0.47 -5.01
CA ALA A 43 -10.49 0.54 -5.86
C ALA A 43 -9.55 1.72 -6.15
N LEU A 44 -8.79 2.16 -5.14
CA LEU A 44 -7.78 3.22 -5.27
C LEU A 44 -6.64 2.81 -6.21
N ILE A 45 -6.17 1.56 -6.13
CA ILE A 45 -5.17 1.01 -7.06
C ILE A 45 -5.72 0.98 -8.48
N GLN A 46 -6.95 0.47 -8.67
CA GLN A 46 -7.60 0.37 -9.98
C GLN A 46 -7.77 1.74 -10.66
N ALA A 47 -8.11 2.78 -9.90
CA ALA A 47 -8.25 4.15 -10.41
C ALA A 47 -6.96 4.75 -11.00
N ARG A 48 -5.79 4.19 -10.65
CA ARG A 48 -4.48 4.62 -11.13
C ARG A 48 -3.64 3.44 -11.62
N ILE A 49 -4.26 2.39 -12.14
CA ILE A 49 -3.56 1.15 -12.48
C ILE A 49 -2.47 1.36 -13.55
N THR A 50 -2.72 2.17 -14.58
CA THR A 50 -1.74 2.41 -15.65
C THR A 50 -0.46 3.09 -15.15
N PRO A 51 -0.51 4.26 -14.47
CA PRO A 51 0.72 4.88 -13.96
C PRO A 51 1.37 4.03 -12.86
N LEU A 52 0.59 3.36 -11.99
CA LEU A 52 1.15 2.47 -10.97
C LEU A 52 1.86 1.28 -11.60
N ALA A 53 1.24 0.58 -12.54
CA ALA A 53 1.83 -0.58 -13.23
C ALA A 53 3.11 -0.18 -13.98
N ALA A 54 3.11 0.97 -14.67
CA ALA A 54 4.30 1.46 -15.36
C ALA A 54 5.46 1.75 -14.39
N MET A 55 5.21 2.50 -13.31
CA MET A 55 6.25 2.90 -12.36
C MET A 55 6.75 1.73 -11.51
N LEU A 56 5.82 0.90 -11.01
CA LEU A 56 6.17 -0.26 -10.19
C LEU A 56 6.79 -1.37 -11.03
N GLY A 57 6.30 -1.60 -12.25
CA GLY A 57 6.89 -2.55 -13.19
C GLY A 57 8.33 -2.17 -13.53
N ALA A 58 8.58 -0.90 -13.85
CA ALA A 58 9.94 -0.40 -14.08
C ALA A 58 10.82 -0.55 -12.83
N ALA A 59 10.32 -0.20 -11.64
CA ALA A 59 11.09 -0.32 -10.40
C ALA A 59 11.41 -1.79 -10.04
N VAL A 60 10.46 -2.71 -10.22
CA VAL A 60 10.68 -4.15 -10.03
C VAL A 60 11.70 -4.68 -11.04
N ALA A 61 11.61 -4.28 -12.31
CA ALA A 61 12.56 -4.70 -13.33
C ALA A 61 13.99 -4.22 -13.00
N VAL A 62 14.15 -2.95 -12.61
CA VAL A 62 15.45 -2.41 -12.18
C VAL A 62 15.96 -3.11 -10.94
N ALA A 63 15.13 -3.29 -9.91
CA ALA A 63 15.52 -3.96 -8.67
C ALA A 63 15.93 -5.43 -8.93
N THR A 64 15.22 -6.12 -9.83
CA THR A 64 15.55 -7.49 -10.25
C THR A 64 16.88 -7.52 -11.00
N ALA A 65 17.09 -6.63 -11.96
CA ALA A 65 18.34 -6.54 -12.70
C ALA A 65 19.54 -6.28 -11.78
N VAL A 66 19.40 -5.34 -10.82
CA VAL A 66 20.43 -5.05 -9.82
C VAL A 66 20.70 -6.26 -8.93
N ALA A 67 19.65 -6.95 -8.45
CA ALA A 67 19.80 -8.13 -7.61
C ALA A 67 20.51 -9.28 -8.33
N VAL A 68 20.12 -9.55 -9.58
CA VAL A 68 20.70 -10.61 -10.41
C VAL A 68 22.15 -10.27 -10.79
N ALA A 69 22.40 -9.06 -11.29
CA ALA A 69 23.74 -8.62 -11.68
C ALA A 69 24.71 -8.60 -10.48
N GLY A 70 24.25 -8.12 -9.33
CA GLY A 70 25.04 -8.11 -8.10
C GLY A 70 25.34 -9.51 -7.57
N THR A 71 24.37 -10.43 -7.66
CA THR A 71 24.58 -11.85 -7.32
C THR A 71 25.61 -12.50 -8.25
N ALA A 72 25.47 -12.28 -9.56
CA ALA A 72 26.40 -12.81 -10.55
C ALA A 72 27.83 -12.25 -10.36
N ALA A 73 27.97 -10.95 -10.10
CA ALA A 73 29.26 -10.33 -9.81
C ALA A 73 29.90 -10.91 -8.55
N ALA A 74 29.12 -11.14 -7.48
CA ALA A 74 29.64 -11.75 -6.26
C ALA A 74 30.08 -13.21 -6.46
N ALA A 75 29.36 -13.98 -7.28
CA ALA A 75 29.76 -15.35 -7.63
C ALA A 75 31.12 -15.36 -8.34
N VAL A 76 31.31 -14.50 -9.36
CA VAL A 76 32.59 -14.37 -10.08
C VAL A 76 33.73 -13.97 -9.14
N LEU A 77 33.50 -13.02 -8.23
CA LEU A 77 34.52 -12.54 -7.29
C LEU A 77 34.90 -13.57 -6.22
N THR A 78 34.03 -14.54 -5.94
CA THR A 78 34.25 -15.56 -4.90
C THR A 78 34.61 -16.94 -5.46
N GLY A 79 34.91 -17.02 -6.76
CA GLY A 79 35.29 -18.27 -7.42
C GLY A 79 34.15 -19.29 -7.44
N ASP A 80 32.92 -18.85 -7.67
CA ASP A 80 31.71 -19.67 -7.73
C ASP A 80 31.38 -20.44 -6.43
N SER A 81 31.75 -19.88 -5.28
CA SER A 81 31.32 -20.40 -3.98
C SER A 81 29.80 -20.32 -3.83
N ASP A 82 29.13 -21.48 -3.75
CA ASP A 82 27.68 -21.58 -3.55
C ASP A 82 27.18 -20.80 -2.32
N ALA A 83 27.96 -20.83 -1.23
CA ALA A 83 27.61 -20.11 0.00
C ALA A 83 27.69 -18.59 -0.20
N ALA A 84 28.75 -18.10 -0.85
CA ALA A 84 28.89 -16.67 -1.13
C ALA A 84 27.83 -16.16 -2.12
N ALA A 85 27.51 -16.95 -3.15
CA ALA A 85 26.43 -16.66 -4.08
C ALA A 85 25.07 -16.58 -3.36
N PHE A 86 24.79 -17.50 -2.44
CA PHE A 86 23.57 -17.47 -1.64
C PHE A 86 23.47 -16.21 -0.76
N TRP A 87 24.51 -15.92 0.03
CA TRP A 87 24.49 -14.78 0.96
C TRP A 87 24.47 -13.43 0.23
N SER A 88 25.19 -13.30 -0.88
CA SER A 88 25.13 -12.10 -1.72
C SER A 88 23.74 -11.90 -2.33
N ALA A 89 23.13 -12.96 -2.88
CA ALA A 89 21.77 -12.90 -3.40
C ALA A 89 20.76 -12.47 -2.33
N LEU A 90 20.91 -13.02 -1.12
CA LEU A 90 20.05 -12.69 0.01
C LEU A 90 20.21 -11.22 0.43
N VAL A 91 21.45 -10.76 0.66
CA VAL A 91 21.71 -9.39 1.13
C VAL A 91 21.31 -8.36 0.08
N ILE A 92 21.71 -8.56 -1.18
CA ILE A 92 21.38 -7.64 -2.27
C ILE A 92 19.86 -7.67 -2.51
N GLY A 93 19.24 -8.84 -2.51
CA GLY A 93 17.79 -8.98 -2.62
C GLY A 93 17.03 -8.24 -1.51
N LEU A 94 17.50 -8.32 -0.25
CA LEU A 94 16.91 -7.58 0.87
C LEU A 94 17.09 -6.07 0.73
N LEU A 95 18.24 -5.60 0.27
CA LEU A 95 18.48 -4.18 -0.01
C LEU A 95 17.58 -3.67 -1.15
N CYS A 96 17.48 -4.43 -2.25
CA CYS A 96 16.57 -4.14 -3.35
C CYS A 96 15.11 -4.10 -2.87
N ALA A 97 14.68 -5.07 -2.06
CA ALA A 97 13.34 -5.09 -1.48
C ALA A 97 13.09 -3.88 -0.56
N TRP A 98 14.08 -3.48 0.24
CA TRP A 98 13.96 -2.30 1.12
C TRP A 98 13.83 -1.00 0.32
N ALA A 99 14.67 -0.82 -0.70
CA ALA A 99 14.63 0.34 -1.60
C ALA A 99 13.34 0.38 -2.42
N LEU A 100 12.88 -0.77 -2.91
CA LEU A 100 11.63 -0.92 -3.63
C LEU A 100 10.44 -0.54 -2.76
N ARG A 101 10.39 -0.97 -1.49
CA ARG A 101 9.33 -0.56 -0.55
C ARG A 101 9.28 0.95 -0.35
N LEU A 102 10.46 1.57 -0.17
CA LEU A 102 10.55 3.03 -0.06
C LEU A 102 9.99 3.72 -1.31
N PHE A 103 10.41 3.26 -2.50
CA PHE A 103 9.95 3.81 -3.77
C PHE A 103 8.43 3.64 -3.95
N VAL A 104 7.89 2.46 -3.65
CA VAL A 104 6.44 2.21 -3.76
C VAL A 104 5.66 3.16 -2.85
N ARG A 105 6.06 3.32 -1.59
CA ARG A 105 5.44 4.28 -0.65
C ARG A 105 5.49 5.71 -1.17
N TRP A 106 6.64 6.10 -1.67
CA TRP A 106 6.92 7.44 -2.19
C TRP A 106 5.98 7.84 -3.32
N VAL A 107 5.62 6.89 -4.19
CA VAL A 107 4.80 7.15 -5.38
C VAL A 107 3.31 6.91 -5.11
N SER A 108 2.99 5.82 -4.42
CA SER A 108 1.59 5.38 -4.23
C SER A 108 0.79 6.29 -3.31
N VAL A 109 1.40 6.85 -2.25
CA VAL A 109 0.68 7.71 -1.31
C VAL A 109 0.27 9.05 -1.93
N PRO A 110 1.16 9.81 -2.59
CA PRO A 110 0.74 11.03 -3.31
C PRO A 110 -0.31 10.76 -4.40
N LEU A 111 -0.18 9.66 -5.14
CA LEU A 111 -1.18 9.27 -6.15
C LEU A 111 -2.53 8.94 -5.51
N GLY A 112 -2.53 8.19 -4.41
CA GLY A 112 -3.74 7.88 -3.67
C GLY A 112 -4.42 9.11 -3.11
N LEU A 113 -3.65 10.03 -2.51
CA LEU A 113 -4.18 11.33 -2.05
C LEU A 113 -4.72 12.17 -3.22
N SER A 114 -4.08 12.13 -4.39
CA SER A 114 -4.58 12.83 -5.57
C SER A 114 -5.96 12.33 -6.02
N VAL A 115 -6.24 11.02 -5.88
CA VAL A 115 -7.57 10.45 -6.13
C VAL A 115 -8.59 10.96 -5.11
N VAL A 116 -8.24 10.98 -3.82
CA VAL A 116 -9.10 11.49 -2.74
C VAL A 116 -9.46 12.97 -2.98
N TYR A 117 -8.46 13.80 -3.31
CA TYR A 117 -8.64 15.22 -3.56
C TYR A 117 -9.19 15.57 -4.95
N ARG A 118 -9.42 14.57 -5.81
CA ARG A 118 -9.80 14.75 -7.22
C ARG A 118 -8.86 15.70 -7.97
N ARG A 119 -7.56 15.63 -7.65
CA ARG A 119 -6.52 16.42 -8.31
C ARG A 119 -5.79 15.55 -9.34
N PRO A 120 -5.65 16.00 -10.60
CA PRO A 120 -4.82 15.32 -11.57
C PRO A 120 -3.37 15.40 -11.10
N LEU A 121 -2.73 14.25 -10.89
CA LEU A 121 -1.32 14.16 -10.54
C LEU A 121 -0.63 13.27 -11.56
N SER A 122 0.29 13.85 -12.32
CA SER A 122 1.14 13.08 -13.22
C SER A 122 2.18 12.27 -12.44
N TRP A 123 2.76 11.24 -13.07
CA TRP A 123 3.82 10.45 -12.45
C TRP A 123 5.03 11.31 -12.04
N ARG A 124 5.38 12.33 -12.84
CA ARG A 124 6.43 13.31 -12.51
C ARG A 124 6.04 14.13 -11.28
N GLY A 125 4.77 14.52 -11.19
CA GLY A 125 4.21 15.19 -10.02
C GLY A 125 4.33 14.34 -8.77
N ALA A 126 3.97 13.05 -8.83
CA ALA A 126 4.08 12.12 -7.71
C ALA A 126 5.54 11.99 -7.23
N LEU A 127 6.50 11.85 -8.15
CA LEU A 127 7.92 11.79 -7.80
C LEU A 127 8.41 13.08 -7.14
N LYS A 128 8.06 14.24 -7.70
CA LYS A 128 8.42 15.55 -7.15
C LYS A 128 7.82 15.77 -5.76
N THR A 129 6.55 15.42 -5.57
CA THR A 129 5.88 15.53 -4.27
C THR A 129 6.53 14.63 -3.23
N GLY A 130 6.85 13.38 -3.58
CA GLY A 130 7.56 12.52 -2.64
C GLY A 130 9.00 13.00 -2.36
N ALA A 131 9.68 13.58 -3.36
CA ALA A 131 11.04 14.13 -3.20
C ALA A 131 11.08 15.32 -2.24
N ALA A 132 10.05 16.17 -2.26
CA ALA A 132 9.90 17.24 -1.27
C ALA A 132 9.80 16.72 0.17
N HIS A 133 9.41 15.45 0.36
CA HIS A 133 9.23 14.82 1.67
C HIS A 133 10.22 13.68 1.93
N ALA A 134 11.32 13.60 1.18
CA ALA A 134 12.28 12.49 1.23
C ALA A 134 12.80 12.21 2.65
N GLY A 135 13.16 13.26 3.40
CA GLY A 135 13.69 13.13 4.76
C GLY A 135 12.71 12.45 5.73
N PRO A 136 11.50 12.99 5.93
CA PRO A 136 10.47 12.35 6.74
C PRO A 136 10.08 10.94 6.26
N LEU A 137 10.03 10.70 4.94
CA LEU A 137 9.74 9.39 4.35
C LEU A 137 10.83 8.35 4.68
N LEU A 138 12.11 8.74 4.59
CA LEU A 138 13.23 7.90 4.97
C LEU A 138 13.20 7.59 6.48
N GLY A 139 12.92 8.57 7.32
CA GLY A 139 12.74 8.37 8.76
C GLY A 139 11.60 7.39 9.07
N TYR A 140 10.47 7.51 8.35
CA TYR A 140 9.37 6.57 8.45
C TYR A 140 9.78 5.15 8.02
N GLN A 141 10.45 5.01 6.88
CA GLN A 141 10.92 3.72 6.36
C GLN A 141 11.92 3.04 7.30
N ALA A 142 12.91 3.77 7.79
CA ALA A 142 13.91 3.27 8.72
C ALA A 142 13.26 2.74 10.00
N MET A 143 12.35 3.53 10.60
CA MET A 143 11.63 3.12 11.80
C MET A 143 10.66 1.95 11.53
N TYR A 144 9.99 1.92 10.38
CA TYR A 144 9.11 0.81 10.00
C TYR A 144 9.88 -0.51 9.89
N THR A 145 11.08 -0.47 9.29
CA THR A 145 11.97 -1.63 9.18
C THR A 145 12.53 -2.02 10.54
N LEU A 146 13.02 -1.07 11.34
CA LEU A 146 13.58 -1.33 12.66
C LEU A 146 12.55 -1.98 13.60
N ILE A 147 11.30 -1.50 13.59
CA ILE A 147 10.21 -2.11 14.38
C ILE A 147 9.91 -3.52 13.87
N GLY A 148 9.85 -3.72 12.55
CA GLY A 148 9.63 -5.04 11.98
C GLY A 148 10.72 -6.03 12.39
N VAL A 149 11.98 -5.65 12.21
CA VAL A 149 13.14 -6.48 12.57
C VAL A 149 13.19 -6.73 14.08
N GLY A 150 13.04 -5.69 14.90
CA GLY A 150 13.10 -5.83 16.36
C GLY A 150 12.00 -6.74 16.92
N VAL A 151 10.76 -6.60 16.45
CA VAL A 151 9.65 -7.46 16.87
C VAL A 151 9.86 -8.90 16.40
N LEU A 152 10.30 -9.10 15.15
CA LEU A 152 10.54 -10.44 14.61
C LEU A 152 11.73 -11.12 15.30
N LEU A 153 12.82 -10.41 15.59
CA LEU A 153 13.96 -10.96 16.33
C LEU A 153 13.60 -11.36 17.76
N LEU A 154 12.73 -10.60 18.42
CA LEU A 154 12.23 -10.95 19.76
C LEU A 154 11.24 -12.13 19.71
N GLY A 155 10.45 -12.23 18.65
CA GLY A 155 9.42 -13.25 18.47
C GLY A 155 9.86 -14.52 17.74
N SER A 156 11.04 -14.54 17.12
CA SER A 156 11.58 -15.69 16.38
C SER A 156 12.19 -16.82 17.21
N PRO A 157 12.68 -16.63 18.47
CA PRO A 157 13.31 -17.72 19.21
C PRO A 157 12.41 -18.95 19.41
N LEU A 158 11.08 -18.74 19.42
CA LEU A 158 10.09 -19.79 19.52
C LEU A 158 9.13 -19.71 18.32
N LEU A 159 9.01 -20.78 17.53
CA LEU A 159 8.08 -20.79 16.39
C LEU A 159 6.63 -20.50 16.81
N PHE A 160 6.22 -20.92 18.01
CA PHE A 160 4.88 -20.66 18.54
C PHE A 160 4.64 -19.17 18.87
N THR A 161 5.69 -18.37 19.09
CA THR A 161 5.54 -16.94 19.39
C THR A 161 5.39 -16.07 18.14
N LEU A 162 5.63 -16.62 16.94
CA LEU A 162 5.45 -15.90 15.68
C LEU A 162 4.04 -15.30 15.47
N PRO A 163 2.92 -16.01 15.68
CA PRO A 163 1.58 -15.40 15.55
C PRO A 163 1.38 -14.27 16.56
N ILE A 164 1.89 -14.41 17.79
CA ILE A 164 1.81 -13.37 18.83
C ILE A 164 2.65 -12.15 18.41
N ALA A 165 3.86 -12.37 17.89
CA ALA A 165 4.73 -11.32 17.38
C ALA A 165 4.11 -10.62 16.16
N ALA A 166 3.40 -11.35 15.29
CA ALA A 166 2.67 -10.78 14.16
C ALA A 166 1.51 -9.88 14.62
N ILE A 167 0.73 -10.30 15.63
CA ILE A 167 -0.32 -9.47 16.24
C ILE A 167 0.28 -8.22 16.89
N TRP A 168 1.40 -8.37 17.61
CA TRP A 168 2.08 -7.25 18.24
C TRP A 168 2.64 -6.26 17.21
N LEU A 169 3.23 -6.76 16.13
CA LEU A 169 3.70 -5.94 15.01
C LEU A 169 2.53 -5.22 14.32
N ALA A 170 1.43 -5.92 14.08
CA ALA A 170 0.21 -5.36 13.50
C ALA A 170 -0.34 -4.21 14.37
N TRP A 171 -0.30 -4.37 15.69
CA TRP A 171 -0.72 -3.34 16.64
C TRP A 171 0.20 -2.11 16.62
N LEU A 172 1.51 -2.32 16.60
CA LEU A 172 2.49 -1.22 16.50
C LEU A 172 2.37 -0.45 15.18
N ARG A 173 2.12 -1.17 14.07
CA ARG A 173 1.91 -0.59 12.74
C ARG A 173 0.56 0.10 12.60
N GLY A 174 -0.51 -0.49 13.13
CA GLY A 174 -1.85 0.10 13.14
C GLY A 174 -1.88 1.48 13.79
N ARG A 175 -1.17 1.65 14.92
CA ARG A 175 -1.01 2.95 15.60
C ARG A 175 -0.30 4.02 14.78
N ARG A 176 0.38 3.64 13.70
CA ARG A 176 1.16 4.54 12.82
C ARG A 176 0.68 4.49 11.36
N ALA A 177 -0.46 3.83 11.10
CA ALA A 177 -0.95 3.61 9.73
C ALA A 177 -1.16 4.93 8.97
N THR A 178 -1.67 5.96 9.63
CA THR A 178 -1.96 7.26 9.00
C THR A 178 -0.77 8.22 8.94
N ALA A 179 0.40 7.83 9.47
CA ALA A 179 1.56 8.72 9.55
C ALA A 179 2.11 9.08 8.16
N LEU A 180 2.11 8.14 7.22
CA LEU A 180 2.66 8.36 5.89
C LEU A 180 1.79 9.32 5.05
N PRO A 181 0.46 9.16 4.95
CA PRO A 181 -0.40 10.18 4.36
C PRO A 181 -0.31 11.55 5.06
N LEU A 182 -0.18 11.59 6.39
CA LEU A 182 -0.01 12.86 7.13
C LEU A 182 1.27 13.62 6.75
N ILE A 183 2.38 12.90 6.53
CA ILE A 183 3.63 13.51 6.07
C ILE A 183 3.44 14.19 4.71
N VAL A 184 2.74 13.54 3.78
CA VAL A 184 2.57 14.04 2.41
C VAL A 184 1.49 15.13 2.35
N ASP A 185 0.39 14.95 3.05
CA ASP A 185 -0.78 15.82 2.99
C ASP A 185 -0.59 17.13 3.75
N ARG A 186 0.04 17.06 4.93
CA ARG A 186 0.25 18.22 5.81
C ARG A 186 1.71 18.68 5.87
N SER A 187 2.59 18.08 5.07
CA SER A 187 4.04 18.37 5.06
C SER A 187 4.68 18.31 6.46
N LEU A 188 4.18 17.41 7.32
CA LEU A 188 4.66 17.29 8.70
C LEU A 188 5.99 16.53 8.75
N GLY A 189 6.88 16.94 9.67
CA GLY A 189 8.03 16.12 10.04
C GLY A 189 7.61 14.79 10.66
N TYR A 190 8.47 13.77 10.56
CA TYR A 190 8.17 12.40 11.00
C TYR A 190 7.59 12.32 12.43
N GLY A 191 8.24 12.98 13.40
CA GLY A 191 7.81 12.93 14.80
C GLY A 191 6.42 13.54 15.03
N ALA A 192 6.10 14.64 14.35
CA ALA A 192 4.78 15.27 14.41
C ALA A 192 3.71 14.39 13.77
N ALA A 193 4.00 13.83 12.59
CA ALA A 193 3.10 12.91 11.90
C ALA A 193 2.80 11.66 12.73
N VAL A 194 3.79 11.06 13.41
CA VAL A 194 3.56 9.88 14.27
C VAL A 194 2.72 10.22 15.51
N ARG A 195 2.96 11.36 16.16
CA ARG A 195 2.13 11.79 17.31
C ARG A 195 0.69 11.97 16.88
N HIS A 196 0.47 12.63 15.76
CA HIS A 196 -0.87 12.85 15.22
C HIS A 196 -1.52 11.55 14.75
N ALA A 197 -0.78 10.65 14.10
CA ALA A 197 -1.27 9.33 13.73
C ALA A 197 -1.74 8.51 14.93
N LYS A 198 -1.06 8.60 16.08
CA LYS A 198 -1.49 7.93 17.32
C LYS A 198 -2.80 8.50 17.86
N VAL A 199 -2.97 9.83 17.83
CA VAL A 199 -4.23 10.49 18.21
C VAL A 199 -5.36 10.03 17.29
N LEU A 200 -5.10 10.00 15.98
CA LEU A 200 -6.05 9.50 14.99
C LEU A 200 -6.38 8.02 15.23
N ALA A 201 -5.42 7.16 15.54
CA ALA A 201 -5.64 5.72 15.73
C ALA A 201 -6.34 5.35 17.06
N SER A 202 -6.39 6.27 18.03
CA SER A 202 -6.98 6.01 19.35
C SER A 202 -8.40 5.47 19.26
N GLY A 203 -8.71 4.40 20.00
CA GLY A 203 -10.04 3.78 20.07
C GLY A 203 -10.41 2.87 18.89
N THR A 204 -9.54 2.69 17.89
CA THR A 204 -9.75 1.68 16.82
C THR A 204 -8.48 0.91 16.50
N GLU A 205 -7.56 0.79 17.45
CA GLU A 205 -6.30 0.09 17.26
C GLU A 205 -6.53 -1.36 16.80
N TRP A 206 -7.49 -2.05 17.41
CA TRP A 206 -7.84 -3.43 17.07
C TRP A 206 -8.49 -3.58 15.70
N GLN A 207 -9.26 -2.59 15.26
CA GLN A 207 -9.81 -2.58 13.90
C GLN A 207 -8.69 -2.45 12.85
N LEU A 208 -7.69 -1.61 13.12
CA LEU A 208 -6.52 -1.45 12.25
C LEU A 208 -5.60 -2.68 12.28
N VAL A 209 -5.47 -3.34 13.43
CA VAL A 209 -4.80 -4.65 13.56
C VAL A 209 -5.50 -5.69 12.68
N GLY A 210 -6.82 -5.81 12.81
CA GLY A 210 -7.63 -6.74 12.02
C GLY A 210 -7.48 -6.47 10.53
N LEU A 211 -7.61 -5.21 10.11
CA LEU A 211 -7.41 -4.79 8.72
C LEU A 211 -6.03 -5.20 8.19
N TRP A 212 -4.97 -4.92 8.97
CA TRP A 212 -3.61 -5.25 8.60
C TRP A 212 -3.42 -6.78 8.46
N LEU A 213 -3.91 -7.56 9.44
CA LEU A 213 -3.82 -9.02 9.41
C LEU A 213 -4.60 -9.62 8.23
N THR A 214 -5.80 -9.12 7.93
CA THR A 214 -6.59 -9.58 6.79
C THR A 214 -5.88 -9.31 5.46
N LEU A 215 -5.34 -8.10 5.26
CA LEU A 215 -4.60 -7.76 4.05
C LEU A 215 -3.32 -8.60 3.90
N ARG A 216 -2.63 -8.92 5.01
CA ARG A 216 -1.47 -9.80 5.00
C ARG A 216 -1.84 -11.26 4.74
N GLY A 217 -2.96 -11.73 5.28
CA GLY A 217 -3.50 -13.05 4.98
C GLY A 217 -3.82 -13.21 3.49
N LEU A 218 -4.44 -12.18 2.88
CA LEU A 218 -4.70 -12.17 1.44
C LEU A 218 -3.40 -12.19 0.62
N LEU A 219 -2.39 -11.42 1.04
CA LEU A 219 -1.08 -11.43 0.39
C LEU A 219 -0.42 -12.81 0.49
N VAL A 220 -0.48 -13.47 1.64
CA VAL A 220 0.05 -14.83 1.83
C VAL A 220 -0.68 -15.83 0.93
N ALA A 221 -2.00 -15.73 0.80
CA ALA A 221 -2.77 -16.56 -0.11
C ALA A 221 -2.33 -16.39 -1.58
N LEU A 222 -1.89 -15.18 -1.97
CA LEU A 222 -1.36 -14.90 -3.32
C LEU A 222 0.05 -15.48 -3.57
N ILE A 223 0.82 -15.75 -2.52
CA ILE A 223 2.17 -16.33 -2.66
C ILE A 223 2.09 -17.74 -3.28
N VAL A 224 1.12 -18.56 -2.86
CA VAL A 224 0.96 -19.94 -3.32
C VAL A 224 0.84 -20.05 -4.85
N PRO A 225 -0.12 -19.38 -5.52
CA PRO A 225 -0.25 -19.46 -6.98
C PRO A 225 0.95 -18.84 -7.71
N LEU A 226 1.59 -17.81 -7.15
CA LEU A 226 2.79 -17.22 -7.77
C LEU A 226 3.99 -18.17 -7.74
N LEU A 227 4.20 -18.86 -6.61
CA LEU A 227 5.23 -19.89 -6.52
C LEU A 227 4.91 -21.06 -7.47
N ALA A 228 3.65 -21.50 -7.54
CA ALA A 228 3.23 -22.55 -8.46
C ALA A 228 3.50 -22.17 -9.93
N LEU A 229 3.18 -20.93 -10.33
CA LEU A 229 3.44 -20.43 -11.69
C LEU A 229 4.95 -20.41 -11.98
N SER A 230 5.77 -19.98 -11.03
CA SER A 230 7.24 -19.97 -11.21
C SER A 230 7.81 -21.37 -11.42
N GLN A 231 7.31 -22.37 -10.69
CA GLN A 231 7.71 -23.77 -10.82
C GLN A 231 7.22 -24.37 -12.14
N PHE A 232 5.99 -24.04 -12.56
CA PHE A 232 5.44 -24.45 -13.84
C PHE A 232 6.28 -23.94 -15.02
N ILE A 233 6.64 -22.65 -15.03
CA ILE A 233 7.50 -22.06 -16.07
C ILE A 233 8.88 -22.72 -16.09
N ALA A 234 9.46 -22.98 -14.91
CA ALA A 234 10.74 -23.68 -14.80
C ALA A 234 10.70 -25.10 -15.40
N GLY A 235 9.59 -25.82 -15.20
CA GLY A 235 9.38 -27.16 -15.76
C GLY A 235 9.25 -27.17 -17.29
N PHE A 236 8.55 -26.20 -17.88
CA PHE A 236 8.38 -26.10 -19.33
C PHE A 236 9.63 -25.65 -20.09
N SER A 237 10.40 -24.74 -19.49
CA SER A 237 11.53 -24.11 -20.16
C SER A 237 12.83 -24.92 -20.12
N GLY A 238 12.84 -26.08 -19.44
CA GLY A 238 14.03 -26.93 -19.30
C GLY A 238 15.21 -26.22 -18.63
N THR A 239 14.94 -25.18 -17.84
CA THR A 239 15.90 -24.12 -17.54
C THR A 239 17.05 -24.52 -16.62
N HIS A 240 18.24 -24.03 -16.97
CA HIS A 240 19.43 -23.96 -16.11
C HIS A 240 19.14 -23.25 -14.77
N ARG A 241 19.88 -23.62 -13.72
CA ARG A 241 19.81 -23.09 -12.34
C ARG A 241 19.68 -21.56 -12.28
N SER A 242 20.31 -20.83 -13.20
CA SER A 242 20.30 -19.37 -13.28
C SER A 242 18.92 -18.77 -13.58
N THR A 243 18.16 -19.32 -14.53
CA THR A 243 16.85 -18.75 -14.90
C THR A 243 15.83 -18.89 -13.77
N VAL A 244 15.86 -20.02 -13.06
CA VAL A 244 15.02 -20.24 -11.88
C VAL A 244 15.33 -19.22 -10.79
N THR A 245 16.61 -18.92 -10.53
CA THR A 245 17.01 -17.88 -9.58
C THR A 245 16.47 -16.50 -9.98
N VAL A 246 16.58 -16.12 -11.25
CA VAL A 246 16.03 -14.85 -11.77
C VAL A 246 14.52 -14.77 -11.55
N LEU A 247 13.79 -15.85 -11.87
CA LEU A 247 12.34 -15.93 -11.68
C LEU A 247 11.95 -15.81 -10.21
N ILE A 248 12.66 -16.49 -9.30
CA ILE A 248 12.39 -16.42 -7.85
C ILE A 248 12.65 -15.01 -7.33
N ILE A 249 13.78 -14.39 -7.69
CA ILE A 249 14.10 -13.02 -7.28
C ILE A 249 13.05 -12.04 -7.80
N GLY A 250 12.69 -12.13 -9.09
CA GLY A 250 11.68 -11.30 -9.71
C GLY A 250 10.31 -11.45 -9.06
N ALA A 251 9.87 -12.68 -8.82
CA ALA A 251 8.60 -12.98 -8.15
C ALA A 251 8.58 -12.45 -6.70
N ALA A 252 9.67 -12.61 -5.95
CA ALA A 252 9.80 -12.10 -4.59
C ALA A 252 9.73 -10.56 -4.55
N LEU A 253 10.44 -9.87 -5.45
CA LEU A 253 10.41 -8.41 -5.54
C LEU A 253 9.06 -7.89 -6.01
N LEU A 254 8.39 -8.58 -6.93
CA LEU A 254 7.03 -8.26 -7.37
C LEU A 254 6.03 -8.38 -6.21
N LEU A 255 6.10 -9.46 -5.43
CA LEU A 255 5.31 -9.65 -4.22
C LEU A 255 5.55 -8.54 -3.19
N VAL A 256 6.81 -8.12 -3.01
CA VAL A 256 7.17 -7.00 -2.15
C VAL A 256 6.54 -5.70 -2.64
N ALA A 257 6.64 -5.40 -3.94
CA ALA A 257 6.06 -4.19 -4.52
C ALA A 257 4.53 -4.17 -4.39
N PHE A 258 3.87 -5.28 -4.71
CA PHE A 258 2.41 -5.40 -4.60
C PHE A 258 1.94 -5.29 -3.15
N GLY A 259 2.58 -6.01 -2.22
CA GLY A 259 2.26 -5.93 -0.80
C GLY A 259 2.45 -4.53 -0.22
N GLU A 260 3.45 -3.79 -0.68
CA GLU A 260 3.67 -2.40 -0.27
C GLU A 260 2.68 -1.43 -0.92
N LEU A 261 2.24 -1.69 -2.15
CA LEU A 261 1.22 -0.91 -2.82
C LEU A 261 -0.13 -1.02 -2.08
N VAL A 262 -0.52 -2.24 -1.71
CA VAL A 262 -1.75 -2.51 -0.95
C VAL A 262 -1.68 -1.85 0.42
N GLU A 263 -0.55 -1.97 1.12
CA GLU A 263 -0.32 -1.30 2.41
C GLU A 263 -0.41 0.23 2.28
N SER A 264 0.26 0.81 1.28
CA SER A 264 0.25 2.28 1.10
C SER A 264 -1.15 2.79 0.75
N SER A 265 -1.91 2.03 -0.03
CA SER A 265 -3.30 2.35 -0.39
C SER A 265 -4.23 2.24 0.83
N SER A 266 -4.06 1.21 1.67
CA SER A 266 -4.83 1.08 2.91
C SER A 266 -4.51 2.17 3.92
N GLN A 267 -3.26 2.66 3.97
CA GLN A 267 -2.89 3.81 4.76
C GLN A 267 -3.61 5.08 4.31
N VAL A 268 -3.74 5.32 3.00
CA VAL A 268 -4.52 6.47 2.47
C VAL A 268 -5.99 6.35 2.84
N VAL A 269 -6.62 5.18 2.65
CA VAL A 269 -8.03 4.97 2.98
C VAL A 269 -8.29 5.14 4.48
N THR A 270 -7.45 4.54 5.33
CA THR A 270 -7.55 4.71 6.78
C THR A 270 -7.30 6.16 7.19
N TYR A 271 -6.39 6.88 6.54
CA TYR A 271 -6.21 8.31 6.77
C TYR A 271 -7.51 9.11 6.57
N VAL A 272 -8.23 8.86 5.47
CA VAL A 272 -9.52 9.51 5.20
C VAL A 272 -10.54 9.18 6.29
N ASP A 273 -10.76 7.90 6.59
CA ASP A 273 -11.72 7.45 7.62
C ASP A 273 -11.42 8.11 8.99
N ARG A 274 -10.16 8.07 9.42
CA ARG A 274 -9.78 8.59 10.74
C ARG A 274 -9.93 10.09 10.83
N ARG A 275 -9.63 10.85 9.76
CA ARG A 275 -9.83 12.29 9.73
C ARG A 275 -11.31 12.67 9.73
N CYS A 276 -12.17 11.96 9.00
CA CYS A 276 -13.61 12.19 9.09
C CYS A 276 -14.12 11.95 10.52
N ARG A 277 -13.73 10.83 11.14
CA ARG A 277 -14.21 10.47 12.49
C ARG A 277 -13.67 11.34 13.63
N ARG A 278 -12.41 11.78 13.56
CA ARG A 278 -11.73 12.49 14.66
C ARG A 278 -11.64 13.99 14.47
N GLU A 279 -11.71 14.46 13.23
CA GLU A 279 -11.51 15.88 12.91
C GLU A 279 -12.67 16.45 12.11
N ALA A 280 -13.78 15.71 11.97
CA ALA A 280 -14.96 16.15 11.23
C ALA A 280 -14.63 16.63 9.81
N TRP A 281 -13.68 15.95 9.15
CA TRP A 281 -13.15 16.39 7.85
C TRP A 281 -14.20 16.36 6.71
N ASP A 282 -15.28 15.60 6.90
CA ASP A 282 -16.44 15.54 6.03
C ASP A 282 -17.45 16.68 6.25
N ILE A 283 -17.37 17.39 7.37
CA ILE A 283 -18.27 18.51 7.67
C ILE A 283 -17.77 19.76 6.99
N HIS A 284 -18.47 20.18 5.93
CA HIS A 284 -18.25 21.49 5.35
C HIS A 284 -18.91 22.54 6.25
N VAL A 285 -18.10 23.27 7.02
CA VAL A 285 -18.59 24.47 7.73
C VAL A 285 -18.71 25.55 6.67
N PRO A 286 -19.92 25.97 6.25
CA PRO A 286 -20.04 27.09 5.35
C PRO A 286 -19.35 28.28 6.01
N ALA A 287 -18.40 28.89 5.31
CA ALA A 287 -17.80 30.15 5.75
C ALA A 287 -18.95 31.15 5.80
N GLY A 288 -19.54 31.30 7.00
CA GLY A 288 -20.66 32.20 7.21
C GLY A 288 -20.26 33.57 6.72
N GLY A 289 -21.08 34.14 5.84
CA GLY A 289 -20.91 35.48 5.32
C GLY A 289 -20.69 36.44 6.49
N ALA A 290 -19.44 36.87 6.65
CA ALA A 290 -19.13 38.08 7.35
C ALA A 290 -19.76 39.21 6.53
N ARG A 291 -20.94 39.64 6.98
CA ARG A 291 -21.41 41.00 6.75
C ARG A 291 -20.53 41.95 7.55
#